data_AF-A0A1E7J0L6-F1
#
_entry.id   AF-A0A1E7J0L6-F1
#
_cell.length_a   1.000
_cell.length_b   1.000
_cell.length_c   1.000
_cell.angle_alpha   90.00
_cell.angle_beta   90.00
_cell.angle_gamma   90.00
#
_symmetry.space_group_name_H-M   'P 1'
#
loop_
_entity.id
_entity.type
_entity.pdbx_description
1 polymer ?
#
loop_
_entity_poly.entity_id
_entity_poly.type
_entity_poly.pdbx_seq_one_letter_code
_entity_poly.pdbx_strand_id
1 'polypeptide(L)'
;MSAAGLNEVQIGIEALSTSLLKKLNKGTTAIQNLEIMKHCEELGIANISNLILHFPGSDEQDVKETLRSLNYAMMFRPLRVVHFWLGMGSPVWNDPGAYGIRARFNHSYFARLFPSSTARSIRFMIQDYRGDKAVQKGLWQPVKQKVRAWKKAYDELHAAVNPGPILSYRDGPDFLIIRQRIPGKEAVTHRLTGTSRKIYLLCRYHQPLKAILNKFPKFNQEKLVPFLSMMVDKKLMFEENGQYLSLAVRMRYMRGSGVQGFKVE
;
A
#
# COMPACT_ATOMS: atom_id res chain seq x y z
N MET A 1 9.89 17.02 -2.49
CA MET A 1 9.66 16.47 -1.13
C MET A 1 10.97 16.02 -0.49
N SER A 2 11.57 14.90 -0.88
CA SER A 2 12.86 14.44 -0.28
C SER A 2 13.98 15.48 -0.37
N ALA A 3 14.14 16.16 -1.52
CA ALA A 3 15.13 17.23 -1.69
C ALA A 3 14.90 18.45 -0.76
N ALA A 4 13.70 18.60 -0.20
CA ALA A 4 13.35 19.63 0.77
C ALA A 4 13.48 19.15 2.23
N GLY A 5 14.06 17.97 2.48
CA GLY A 5 14.29 17.42 3.82
C GLY A 5 13.10 16.64 4.41
N LEU A 6 12.01 16.44 3.66
CA LEU A 6 10.85 15.69 4.14
C LEU A 6 11.19 14.19 4.26
N ASN A 7 11.00 13.65 5.46
CA ASN A 7 11.32 12.27 5.83
C ASN A 7 10.08 11.39 6.10
N GLU A 8 8.91 11.98 6.34
CA GLU A 8 7.65 11.28 6.60
C GLU A 8 6.50 11.87 5.80
N VAL A 9 5.55 11.04 5.36
CA VAL A 9 4.36 11.48 4.65
C VAL A 9 3.13 10.67 5.04
N GLN A 10 2.01 11.37 5.22
CA GLN A 10 0.68 10.79 5.33
C GLN A 10 -0.11 11.09 4.05
N ILE A 11 -0.49 10.04 3.33
CA ILE A 11 -1.22 10.09 2.08
C ILE A 11 -2.55 9.36 2.31
N GLY A 12 -3.61 9.79 1.62
CA GLY A 12 -4.91 9.14 1.70
C GLY A 12 -4.95 7.80 0.98
N ILE A 13 -4.16 6.82 1.43
CA ILE A 13 -4.18 5.43 0.92
C ILE A 13 -5.51 4.79 1.26
N GLU A 14 -5.86 4.73 2.55
CA GLU A 14 -7.11 4.24 3.15
C GLU A 14 -7.48 2.78 2.88
N ALA A 15 -7.29 2.26 1.67
CA ALA A 15 -7.60 0.89 1.30
C ALA A 15 -6.63 0.35 0.23
N LEU A 16 -6.46 -0.98 0.20
CA LEU A 16 -5.71 -1.70 -0.85
C LEU A 16 -6.65 -2.56 -1.71
N SER A 17 -7.89 -2.10 -1.84
CA SER A 17 -8.96 -2.70 -2.65
C SER A 17 -9.64 -1.59 -3.44
N THR A 18 -9.72 -1.74 -4.75
CA THR A 18 -10.35 -0.75 -5.62
C THR A 18 -11.87 -0.71 -5.43
N SER A 19 -12.50 -1.85 -5.13
CA SER A 19 -13.92 -1.88 -4.76
C SER A 19 -14.18 -1.09 -3.47
N LEU A 20 -13.35 -1.27 -2.44
CA LEU A 20 -13.49 -0.50 -1.21
C LEU A 20 -13.19 0.99 -1.38
N LEU A 21 -12.18 1.35 -2.19
CA LEU A 21 -11.87 2.75 -2.50
C LEU A 21 -13.07 3.46 -3.15
N LYS A 22 -13.80 2.77 -4.04
CA LYS A 22 -15.05 3.30 -4.61
C LYS A 22 -16.13 3.52 -3.54
N LYS A 23 -16.31 2.57 -2.62
CA LYS A 23 -17.27 2.70 -1.50
C LYS A 23 -16.91 3.85 -0.56
N LEU A 24 -15.61 4.09 -0.37
CA LEU A 24 -15.06 5.24 0.38
C LEU A 24 -15.17 6.57 -0.38
N ASN A 25 -15.71 6.57 -1.60
CA ASN A 25 -15.74 7.72 -2.52
C ASN A 25 -14.33 8.31 -2.78
N LYS A 26 -13.34 7.43 -2.97
CA LYS A 26 -11.98 7.78 -3.37
C LYS A 26 -11.81 7.57 -4.87
N GLY A 27 -11.20 8.55 -5.54
CA GLY A 27 -10.89 8.50 -6.96
C GLY A 27 -9.59 7.73 -7.30
N THR A 28 -9.04 6.96 -6.35
CA THR A 28 -7.81 6.19 -6.54
C THR A 28 -8.09 4.69 -6.63
N THR A 29 -7.11 3.95 -7.14
CA THR A 29 -7.13 2.47 -7.21
C THR A 29 -6.04 1.83 -6.36
N ALA A 30 -6.12 0.52 -6.14
CA ALA A 30 -5.11 -0.19 -5.35
C ALA A 30 -3.73 -0.17 -6.01
N ILE A 31 -3.64 -0.25 -7.35
CA ILE A 31 -2.34 -0.14 -8.04
C ILE A 31 -1.71 1.25 -7.87
N GLN A 32 -2.50 2.32 -7.85
CA GLN A 32 -2.02 3.67 -7.59
C GLN A 32 -1.53 3.82 -6.15
N ASN A 33 -2.26 3.25 -5.20
CA ASN A 33 -1.85 3.23 -3.80
C ASN A 33 -0.54 2.45 -3.61
N LEU A 34 -0.38 1.29 -4.24
CA LEU A 34 0.87 0.52 -4.23
C LEU A 34 2.03 1.25 -4.92
N GLU A 35 1.76 1.97 -6.01
CA GLU A 35 2.76 2.79 -6.69
C GLU A 35 3.29 3.91 -5.79
N ILE A 36 2.39 4.61 -5.10
CA ILE A 36 2.77 5.64 -4.12
C ILE A 36 3.60 5.03 -2.99
N MET A 37 3.19 3.87 -2.45
CA MET A 37 3.97 3.15 -1.44
C MET A 37 5.38 2.82 -1.94
N LYS A 38 5.49 2.33 -3.19
CA LYS A 38 6.78 2.05 -3.83
C LYS A 38 7.64 3.30 -3.95
N HIS A 39 7.06 4.44 -4.34
CA HIS A 39 7.81 5.68 -4.45
C HIS A 39 8.29 6.20 -3.10
N CYS A 40 7.49 6.09 -2.05
CA CYS A 40 7.94 6.41 -0.68
C CYS A 40 9.15 5.55 -0.29
N GLU A 41 9.09 4.24 -0.54
CA GLU A 41 10.20 3.32 -0.27
C GLU A 41 11.45 3.66 -1.10
N GLU A 42 11.30 3.97 -2.40
CA GLU A 42 12.40 4.35 -3.30
C GLU A 42 13.06 5.68 -2.89
N LEU A 43 12.29 6.59 -2.30
CA LEU A 43 12.76 7.89 -1.82
C LEU A 43 13.30 7.85 -0.39
N GLY A 44 13.13 6.74 0.33
CA GLY A 44 13.44 6.65 1.77
C GLY A 44 12.52 7.52 2.64
N ILE A 45 11.33 7.87 2.14
CA ILE A 45 10.32 8.60 2.90
C ILE A 45 9.44 7.60 3.63
N ALA A 46 9.33 7.74 4.95
CA ALA A 46 8.48 6.89 5.76
C ALA A 46 6.99 7.21 5.49
N ASN A 47 6.33 6.25 4.85
CA ASN A 47 4.89 6.28 4.63
C ASN A 47 4.14 5.90 5.92
N ILE A 48 3.47 6.87 6.55
CA ILE A 48 2.69 6.69 7.79
C ILE A 48 1.18 6.66 7.53
N SER A 49 0.77 6.37 6.30
CA SER A 49 -0.62 6.36 5.86
C SER A 49 -1.46 5.26 6.52
N ASN A 50 -2.77 5.48 6.54
CA ASN A 50 -3.73 4.58 7.16
C ASN A 50 -4.24 3.49 6.20
N LEU A 51 -4.60 2.35 6.77
CA LEU A 51 -5.42 1.30 6.18
C LEU A 51 -6.69 1.16 7.03
N ILE A 52 -7.81 1.60 6.51
CA ILE A 52 -9.13 1.58 7.16
C ILE A 52 -9.68 0.15 7.09
N LEU A 53 -10.06 -0.38 8.24
CA LEU A 53 -10.84 -1.62 8.36
C LEU A 53 -12.24 -1.31 8.91
N HIS A 54 -13.13 -2.29 8.74
CA HIS A 54 -14.50 -2.25 9.26
C HIS A 54 -15.37 -1.15 8.67
N PHE A 55 -15.16 -0.82 7.40
CA PHE A 55 -16.01 0.16 6.72
C PHE A 55 -17.46 -0.38 6.62
N PRO A 56 -18.49 0.41 6.96
CA PRO A 56 -19.88 -0.03 6.86
C PRO A 56 -20.25 -0.40 5.42
N GLY A 57 -20.88 -1.56 5.22
CA GLY A 57 -21.21 -2.05 3.87
C GLY A 57 -20.02 -2.57 3.07
N SER A 58 -18.83 -2.71 3.67
CA SER A 58 -17.76 -3.49 3.05
C SER A 58 -18.08 -5.00 3.09
N ASP A 59 -17.58 -5.75 2.12
CA ASP A 59 -17.97 -7.13 1.85
C ASP A 59 -16.74 -8.06 1.65
N GLU A 60 -17.02 -9.32 1.31
CA GLU A 60 -15.97 -10.31 1.07
C GLU A 60 -15.06 -9.96 -0.11
N GLN A 61 -15.56 -9.27 -1.14
CA GLN A 61 -14.75 -8.88 -2.29
C GLN A 61 -13.70 -7.85 -1.87
N ASP A 62 -14.09 -6.87 -1.05
CA ASP A 62 -13.17 -5.87 -0.49
C ASP A 62 -12.03 -6.54 0.31
N VAL A 63 -12.38 -7.55 1.11
CA VAL A 63 -11.41 -8.34 1.89
C VAL A 63 -10.50 -9.16 0.98
N LYS A 64 -11.06 -9.87 -0.01
CA LYS A 64 -10.30 -10.70 -0.95
C LYS A 64 -9.30 -9.85 -1.74
N GLU A 65 -9.74 -8.70 -2.26
CA GLU A 65 -8.86 -7.75 -2.95
C GLU A 65 -7.77 -7.21 -2.03
N THR A 66 -8.12 -6.82 -0.80
CA THR A 66 -7.14 -6.30 0.16
C THR A 66 -6.09 -7.37 0.49
N LEU A 67 -6.50 -8.62 0.74
CA LEU A 67 -5.59 -9.74 0.99
C LEU A 67 -4.69 -10.03 -0.22
N ARG A 68 -5.24 -9.98 -1.44
CA ARG A 68 -4.47 -10.12 -2.69
C ARG A 68 -3.38 -9.04 -2.74
N SER A 69 -3.76 -7.77 -2.62
CA SER A 69 -2.85 -6.63 -2.68
C SER A 69 -1.80 -6.66 -1.57
N LEU A 70 -2.16 -7.11 -0.36
CA LEU A 70 -1.21 -7.25 0.74
C LEU A 70 -0.03 -8.18 0.41
N ASN A 71 -0.24 -9.22 -0.41
CA ASN A 71 0.87 -10.08 -0.85
C ASN A 71 1.95 -9.31 -1.65
N TYR A 72 1.59 -8.14 -2.22
CA TYR A 72 2.46 -7.24 -2.98
C TYR A 72 2.85 -5.98 -2.19
N ALA A 73 2.04 -5.56 -1.23
CA ALA A 73 2.38 -4.45 -0.33
C ALA A 73 3.49 -4.83 0.66
N MET A 74 3.64 -6.11 0.98
CA MET A 74 4.54 -6.63 2.01
C MET A 74 6.02 -6.23 1.84
N MET A 75 6.45 -5.85 0.63
CA MET A 75 7.80 -5.38 0.34
C MET A 75 8.05 -3.90 0.67
N PHE A 76 7.00 -3.17 1.07
CA PHE A 76 7.05 -1.76 1.45
C PHE A 76 6.74 -1.59 2.94
N ARG A 77 6.97 -0.38 3.47
CA ARG A 77 6.62 -0.04 4.85
C ARG A 77 5.13 -0.31 5.17
N PRO A 78 4.84 -1.01 6.29
CA PRO A 78 3.47 -1.27 6.76
C PRO A 78 2.64 -0.01 6.95
N LEU A 79 1.39 -0.06 6.50
CA LEU A 79 0.39 0.97 6.78
C LEU A 79 -0.14 0.86 8.21
N ARG A 80 -0.63 1.99 8.75
CA ARG A 80 -1.27 2.04 10.07
C ARG A 80 -2.70 1.52 9.98
N VAL A 81 -2.97 0.40 10.65
CA VAL A 81 -4.35 -0.11 10.75
C VAL A 81 -5.18 0.82 11.61
N VAL A 82 -6.26 1.35 11.05
CA VAL A 82 -7.27 2.13 11.75
C VAL A 82 -8.64 1.53 11.53
N HIS A 83 -9.55 1.73 12.48
CA HIS A 83 -10.95 1.35 12.29
C HIS A 83 -11.72 2.55 11.78
N PHE A 84 -12.69 2.30 10.89
CA PHE A 84 -13.63 3.33 10.49
C PHE A 84 -14.33 3.94 11.71
N TRP A 85 -14.40 5.26 11.73
CA TRP A 85 -15.22 6.04 12.65
C TRP A 85 -16.09 6.98 11.82
N LEU A 86 -17.31 7.24 12.31
CA LEU A 86 -18.27 8.05 11.57
C LEU A 86 -18.00 9.53 11.83
N GLY A 87 -17.37 10.21 10.88
CA GLY A 87 -17.18 11.66 10.94
C GLY A 87 -18.43 12.40 10.49
N MET A 88 -18.87 13.40 11.25
CA MET A 88 -19.91 14.33 10.84
C MET A 88 -19.55 14.98 9.50
N GLY A 89 -20.51 15.08 8.59
CA GLY A 89 -20.32 15.66 7.25
C GLY A 89 -19.61 14.73 6.26
N SER A 90 -19.15 13.54 6.66
CA SER A 90 -18.66 12.53 5.72
C SER A 90 -19.78 12.03 4.79
N PRO A 91 -19.47 11.46 3.60
CA PRO A 91 -20.48 10.85 2.74
C PRO A 91 -21.35 9.81 3.47
N VAL A 92 -20.72 8.99 4.30
CA VAL A 92 -21.39 7.98 5.15
C VAL A 92 -22.30 8.62 6.19
N TRP A 93 -21.91 9.79 6.71
CA TRP A 93 -22.76 10.53 7.62
C TRP A 93 -23.89 11.24 6.88
N ASN A 94 -23.71 11.73 5.66
CA ASN A 94 -24.78 12.41 4.92
C ASN A 94 -25.86 11.42 4.42
N ASP A 95 -25.44 10.26 3.92
CA ASP A 95 -26.33 9.21 3.40
C ASP A 95 -26.08 7.86 4.09
N PRO A 96 -26.50 7.70 5.36
CA PRO A 96 -26.24 6.48 6.12
C PRO A 96 -26.97 5.26 5.57
N GLY A 97 -28.11 5.47 4.91
CA GLY A 97 -28.95 4.39 4.36
C GLY A 97 -28.20 3.61 3.28
N ALA A 98 -27.48 4.31 2.40
CA ALA A 98 -26.64 3.70 1.37
C ALA A 98 -25.54 2.78 1.93
N TYR A 99 -25.16 2.96 3.19
CA TYR A 99 -24.13 2.15 3.87
C TYR A 99 -24.72 1.18 4.93
N GLY A 100 -26.04 0.96 4.92
CA GLY A 100 -26.70 0.05 5.87
C GLY A 100 -26.70 0.54 7.33
N ILE A 101 -26.49 1.84 7.55
CA ILE A 101 -26.51 2.44 8.87
C ILE A 101 -27.95 2.83 9.24
N ARG A 102 -28.45 2.25 10.34
CA ARG A 102 -29.82 2.43 10.83
C ARG A 102 -29.98 3.60 11.80
N ALA A 103 -28.90 4.02 12.45
CA ALA A 103 -28.92 5.17 13.38
C ALA A 103 -27.52 5.77 13.51
N ARG A 104 -27.47 7.08 13.77
CA ARG A 104 -26.24 7.86 14.07
C ARG A 104 -26.46 8.59 15.38
N PHE A 105 -25.44 8.66 16.24
CA PHE A 105 -25.52 9.33 17.53
C PHE A 105 -24.11 9.74 18.00
N ASN A 106 -24.00 10.57 19.03
CA ASN A 106 -22.69 10.92 19.57
C ASN A 106 -21.97 9.68 20.12
N HIS A 107 -20.65 9.61 19.90
CA HIS A 107 -19.86 8.54 20.50
C HIS A 107 -19.95 8.59 22.02
N SER A 108 -20.04 7.41 22.66
CA SER A 108 -20.17 7.26 24.12
C SER A 108 -19.01 7.86 24.94
N TYR A 109 -17.93 8.27 24.28
CA TYR A 109 -16.82 8.95 24.92
C TYR A 109 -17.23 10.35 25.41
N PHE A 110 -18.10 11.05 24.67
CA PHE A 110 -18.54 12.39 25.06
C PHE A 110 -19.38 12.39 26.33
N ALA A 111 -20.12 11.32 26.61
CA ALA A 111 -20.84 11.15 27.87
C ALA A 111 -19.91 11.03 29.10
N ARG A 112 -18.62 10.71 28.89
CA ARG A 112 -17.60 10.68 29.94
C ARG A 112 -16.88 12.02 30.12
N LEU A 113 -16.97 12.91 29.13
CA LEU A 113 -16.29 14.21 29.15
C LEU A 113 -17.22 15.36 29.53
N PHE A 114 -18.50 15.26 29.18
CA PHE A 114 -19.44 16.36 29.30
C PHE A 114 -20.66 15.96 30.14
N PRO A 115 -21.30 16.91 30.84
CA PRO A 115 -22.58 16.67 31.49
C PRO A 115 -23.62 16.10 30.51
N SER A 116 -24.53 15.27 31.00
CA SER A 116 -25.54 14.58 30.18
C SER A 116 -26.37 15.53 29.31
N SER A 117 -26.68 16.73 29.79
CA SER A 117 -27.41 17.77 29.04
C SER A 117 -26.62 18.24 27.82
N THR A 118 -25.32 18.51 27.97
CA THR A 118 -24.42 18.93 26.89
C THR A 118 -24.14 17.79 25.92
N ALA A 119 -23.84 16.59 26.43
CA ALA A 119 -23.53 15.41 25.61
C ALA A 119 -24.69 14.98 24.71
N ARG A 120 -25.94 15.32 25.06
CA ARG A 120 -27.15 15.03 24.28
C ARG A 120 -27.57 16.17 23.35
N SER A 121 -27.33 17.42 23.74
CA SER A 121 -27.78 18.59 22.97
C SER A 121 -26.86 18.98 21.82
N ILE A 122 -25.55 18.79 21.98
CA ILE A 122 -24.55 19.12 20.96
C ILE A 122 -24.30 17.90 20.08
N ARG A 123 -24.25 18.07 18.76
CA ARG A 123 -23.72 17.03 17.87
C ARG A 123 -22.22 17.22 17.71
N PHE A 124 -21.43 16.21 18.05
CA PHE A 124 -19.97 16.27 17.97
C PHE A 124 -19.43 15.73 16.64
N MET A 125 -18.22 16.15 16.23
CA MET A 125 -17.60 15.67 14.99
C MET A 125 -17.49 14.14 14.91
N ILE A 126 -17.18 13.48 16.03
CA ILE A 126 -17.08 12.01 16.08
C ILE A 126 -18.44 11.45 16.45
N GLN A 127 -19.03 10.72 15.52
CA GLN A 127 -20.29 10.02 15.72
C GLN A 127 -20.03 8.52 15.87
N ASP A 128 -20.97 7.87 16.52
CA ASP A 128 -21.16 6.43 16.56
C ASP A 128 -22.43 6.09 15.76
N TYR A 129 -22.60 4.81 15.42
CA TYR A 129 -23.65 4.33 14.56
C TYR A 129 -24.09 2.92 14.89
N ARG A 130 -25.36 2.64 14.57
CA ARG A 130 -25.93 1.29 14.58
C ARG A 130 -25.95 0.75 13.16
N GLY A 131 -25.28 -0.37 12.93
CA GLY A 131 -25.15 -1.01 11.62
C GLY A 131 -24.58 -2.41 11.75
N ASP A 132 -23.63 -2.75 10.87
CA ASP A 132 -23.02 -4.06 10.67
C ASP A 132 -21.69 -4.27 11.44
N LYS A 133 -21.38 -3.42 12.44
CA LYS A 133 -20.10 -3.42 13.17
C LYS A 133 -19.57 -4.79 13.62
N ALA A 134 -20.45 -5.64 14.15
CA ALA A 134 -20.06 -6.97 14.63
C ALA A 134 -19.66 -7.89 13.47
N VAL A 135 -20.42 -7.86 12.38
CA VAL A 135 -20.12 -8.57 11.13
C VAL A 135 -18.79 -8.08 10.57
N GLN A 136 -18.62 -6.75 10.48
CA GLN A 136 -17.40 -6.14 9.97
C GLN A 136 -16.15 -6.52 10.77
N LYS A 137 -16.26 -6.58 12.11
CA LYS A 137 -15.16 -7.06 12.95
C LYS A 137 -14.75 -8.49 12.59
N GLY A 138 -15.70 -9.40 12.36
CA GLY A 138 -15.41 -10.78 11.97
C GLY A 138 -14.80 -10.86 10.56
N LEU A 139 -15.45 -10.22 9.60
CA LEU A 139 -15.09 -10.21 8.18
C LEU A 139 -13.64 -9.78 7.94
N TRP A 140 -13.16 -8.76 8.66
CA TRP A 140 -11.82 -8.19 8.47
C TRP A 140 -10.72 -8.82 9.35
N GLN A 141 -11.02 -9.84 10.18
CA GLN A 141 -9.99 -10.52 10.97
C GLN A 141 -8.83 -11.07 10.14
N PRO A 142 -9.04 -11.72 8.98
CA PRO A 142 -7.93 -12.22 8.16
C PRO A 142 -6.98 -11.11 7.71
N VAL A 143 -7.50 -9.93 7.34
CA VAL A 143 -6.69 -8.77 6.95
C VAL A 143 -5.88 -8.26 8.14
N LYS A 144 -6.51 -8.14 9.31
CA LYS A 144 -5.82 -7.73 10.55
C LYS A 144 -4.66 -8.66 10.90
N GLN A 145 -4.84 -9.97 10.75
CA GLN A 145 -3.79 -10.96 10.95
C GLN A 145 -2.66 -10.82 9.91
N LYS A 146 -3.02 -10.67 8.63
CA LYS A 146 -2.06 -10.49 7.52
C LYS A 146 -1.21 -9.23 7.72
N VAL A 147 -1.80 -8.11 8.17
CA VAL A 147 -1.05 -6.86 8.42
C VAL A 147 -0.12 -6.99 9.63
N ARG A 148 -0.52 -7.72 10.68
CA ARG A 148 0.39 -8.02 11.80
C ARG A 148 1.59 -8.85 11.35
N ALA A 149 1.35 -9.87 10.53
CA ALA A 149 2.43 -10.69 9.96
C ALA A 149 3.36 -9.87 9.05
N TRP A 150 2.78 -8.99 8.22
CA TRP A 150 3.55 -8.04 7.41
C TRP A 150 4.43 -7.15 8.27
N LYS A 151 3.87 -6.52 9.31
CA LYS A 151 4.65 -5.67 10.20
C LYS A 151 5.82 -6.42 10.84
N LYS A 152 5.57 -7.61 11.39
CA LYS A 152 6.62 -8.45 11.97
C LYS A 152 7.74 -8.76 10.96
N ALA A 153 7.38 -9.23 9.76
CA ALA A 153 8.34 -9.54 8.71
C ALA A 153 9.13 -8.31 8.23
N TYR A 154 8.48 -7.16 8.13
CA TYR A 154 9.14 -5.90 7.76
C TYR A 154 10.14 -5.48 8.83
N ASP A 155 9.76 -5.51 10.11
CA ASP A 155 10.61 -5.14 11.23
C ASP A 155 11.83 -6.10 11.33
N GLU A 156 11.63 -7.42 11.15
CA GLU A 156 12.72 -8.42 11.10
C GLU A 156 13.72 -8.13 9.97
N LEU A 157 13.23 -7.83 8.76
CA LEU A 157 14.09 -7.49 7.62
C LEU A 157 14.78 -6.13 7.78
N HIS A 158 14.31 -5.25 8.67
CA HIS A 158 14.91 -3.95 8.90
C HIS A 158 15.75 -3.86 10.18
N ALA A 159 15.92 -4.97 10.91
CA ALA A 159 16.71 -5.01 12.14
C ALA A 159 18.23 -4.88 11.90
N ALA A 160 18.73 -5.21 10.71
CA ALA A 160 20.15 -5.10 10.37
C ALA A 160 20.58 -3.64 10.12
N VAL A 161 21.87 -3.33 10.32
CA VAL A 161 22.45 -2.02 9.97
C VAL A 161 22.35 -1.80 8.47
N ASN A 162 21.69 -0.70 8.05
CA ASN A 162 21.49 -0.34 6.63
C ASN A 162 20.90 -1.48 5.79
N PRO A 163 19.70 -1.98 6.14
CA PRO A 163 19.15 -3.22 5.59
C PRO A 163 18.81 -3.10 4.09
N GLY A 164 18.63 -1.87 3.60
CA GLY A 164 18.15 -1.59 2.26
C GLY A 164 16.73 -2.09 2.00
N PRO A 165 16.14 -1.77 0.83
CA PRO A 165 14.78 -2.16 0.50
C PRO A 165 14.62 -3.68 0.40
N ILE A 166 13.43 -4.19 0.76
CA ILE A 166 13.11 -5.63 0.70
C ILE A 166 13.17 -6.15 -0.74
N LEU A 167 12.62 -5.39 -1.68
CA LEU A 167 12.66 -5.70 -3.11
C LEU A 167 13.33 -4.54 -3.84
N SER A 168 14.55 -4.77 -4.32
CA SER A 168 15.38 -3.74 -4.96
C SER A 168 15.85 -4.17 -6.34
N TYR A 169 16.20 -3.20 -7.20
CA TYR A 169 16.90 -3.47 -8.44
C TYR A 169 18.16 -2.63 -8.61
N ARG A 170 19.12 -3.19 -9.36
CA ARG A 170 20.29 -2.50 -9.90
C ARG A 170 20.24 -2.57 -11.42
N ASP A 171 20.38 -1.41 -12.05
CA ASP A 171 20.30 -1.26 -13.50
C ASP A 171 21.71 -1.10 -14.08
N GLY A 172 22.16 -2.12 -14.82
CA GLY A 172 23.44 -2.15 -15.52
C GLY A 172 23.30 -1.77 -17.00
N PRO A 173 24.40 -1.81 -17.78
CA PRO A 173 24.36 -1.44 -19.20
C PRO A 173 23.36 -2.27 -20.02
N ASP A 174 23.40 -3.60 -19.88
CA ASP A 174 22.64 -4.57 -20.67
C ASP A 174 21.73 -5.48 -19.81
N PHE A 175 21.82 -5.40 -18.48
CA PHE A 175 21.08 -6.23 -17.54
C PHE A 175 20.41 -5.43 -16.41
N LEU A 176 19.40 -6.05 -15.80
CA LEU A 176 18.76 -5.62 -14.56
C LEU A 176 18.85 -6.75 -13.55
N ILE A 177 19.40 -6.49 -12.37
CA ILE A 177 19.39 -7.44 -11.25
C ILE A 177 18.32 -7.00 -10.27
N ILE A 178 17.31 -7.83 -10.05
CA ILE A 178 16.29 -7.64 -9.02
C ILE A 178 16.63 -8.57 -7.86
N ARG A 179 16.78 -8.02 -6.65
CA ARG A 179 17.07 -8.77 -5.43
C ARG A 179 15.89 -8.66 -4.47
N GLN A 180 15.40 -9.82 -4.02
CA GLN A 180 14.32 -9.94 -3.06
C GLN A 180 14.85 -10.55 -1.76
N ARG A 181 14.69 -9.84 -0.65
CA ARG A 181 15.00 -10.31 0.69
C ARG A 181 13.77 -11.00 1.26
N ILE A 182 13.97 -12.13 1.94
CA ILE A 182 12.89 -12.95 2.48
C ILE A 182 13.22 -13.26 3.94
N PRO A 183 12.30 -13.08 4.91
CA PRO A 183 12.57 -13.37 6.31
C PRO A 183 13.01 -14.83 6.50
N GLY A 184 14.11 -15.04 7.22
CA GLY A 184 14.64 -16.37 7.56
C GLY A 184 15.11 -17.22 6.36
N LYS A 185 15.30 -16.63 5.17
CA LYS A 185 15.74 -17.33 3.97
C LYS A 185 16.81 -16.54 3.22
N GLU A 186 17.56 -17.26 2.39
CA GLU A 186 18.48 -16.64 1.43
C GLU A 186 17.73 -15.72 0.46
N ALA A 187 18.39 -14.62 0.10
CA ALA A 187 17.82 -13.65 -0.82
C ALA A 187 17.74 -14.22 -2.24
N VAL A 188 16.60 -14.04 -2.88
CA VAL A 188 16.38 -14.47 -4.27
C VAL A 188 16.83 -13.38 -5.22
N THR A 189 17.50 -13.77 -6.30
CA THR A 189 17.96 -12.85 -7.34
C THR A 189 17.37 -13.24 -8.69
N HIS A 190 16.88 -12.24 -9.42
CA HIS A 190 16.39 -12.38 -10.79
C HIS A 190 17.21 -11.48 -11.70
N ARG A 191 17.55 -12.00 -12.88
CA ARG A 191 18.25 -11.24 -13.92
C ARG A 191 17.34 -11.08 -15.13
N LEU A 192 17.17 -9.84 -15.57
CA LEU A 192 16.48 -9.51 -16.82
C LEU A 192 17.49 -8.89 -17.80
N THR A 193 17.35 -9.18 -19.08
CA THR A 193 18.17 -8.62 -20.16
C THR A 193 17.30 -8.21 -21.34
N GLY A 194 17.85 -7.37 -22.23
CA GLY A 194 17.17 -6.98 -23.47
C GLY A 194 15.77 -6.39 -23.24
N THR A 195 14.77 -6.90 -23.96
CA THR A 195 13.39 -6.39 -23.93
C THR A 195 12.70 -6.61 -22.58
N SER A 196 12.96 -7.72 -21.88
CA SER A 196 12.35 -8.00 -20.57
C SER A 196 12.72 -6.94 -19.52
N ARG A 197 13.99 -6.49 -19.51
CA ARG A 197 14.47 -5.36 -18.71
C ARG A 197 13.73 -4.07 -19.06
N LYS A 198 13.61 -3.75 -20.35
CA LYS A 198 12.96 -2.52 -20.83
C LYS A 198 11.48 -2.47 -20.44
N ILE A 199 10.76 -3.59 -20.54
CA ILE A 199 9.36 -3.71 -20.11
C ILE A 199 9.26 -3.47 -18.60
N TYR A 200 10.10 -4.15 -17.79
CA TYR A 200 10.06 -4.00 -16.34
C TYR A 200 10.34 -2.56 -15.87
N LEU A 201 11.29 -1.89 -16.53
CA LEU A 201 11.61 -0.47 -16.28
C LEU A 201 10.51 0.48 -16.76
N LEU A 202 9.83 0.19 -17.88
CA LEU A 202 8.68 0.97 -18.33
C LEU A 202 7.56 0.95 -17.28
N CYS A 203 7.30 -0.22 -16.69
CA CYS A 203 6.28 -0.39 -15.67
C CYS A 203 6.68 0.15 -14.28
N ARG A 204 7.75 0.96 -14.18
CA ARG A 204 8.05 1.72 -12.94
C ARG A 204 6.93 2.70 -12.56
N TYR A 205 6.10 3.05 -13.52
CA TYR A 205 4.78 3.62 -13.30
C TYR A 205 3.78 2.61 -13.86
N HIS A 206 2.59 2.49 -13.29
CA HIS A 206 1.59 1.56 -13.79
C HIS A 206 1.28 1.85 -15.27
N GLN A 207 1.27 0.79 -16.08
CA GLN A 207 1.02 0.88 -17.51
C GLN A 207 -0.09 -0.07 -17.94
N PRO A 208 -1.02 0.36 -18.82
CA PRO A 208 -1.98 -0.55 -19.42
C PRO A 208 -1.26 -1.50 -20.39
N LEU A 209 -1.74 -2.74 -20.48
CA LEU A 209 -1.20 -3.74 -21.42
C LEU A 209 -1.02 -3.19 -22.84
N LYS A 210 -2.01 -2.43 -23.33
CA LYS A 210 -2.00 -1.81 -24.66
C LYS A 210 -0.82 -0.84 -24.84
N ALA A 211 -0.48 -0.05 -23.82
CA ALA A 211 0.68 0.85 -23.89
C ALA A 211 2.00 0.08 -23.93
N ILE A 212 2.10 -1.02 -23.18
CA ILE A 212 3.28 -1.89 -23.19
C ILE A 212 3.46 -2.53 -24.58
N LEU A 213 2.39 -3.10 -25.16
CA LEU A 213 2.39 -3.67 -26.50
C LEU A 213 2.83 -2.65 -27.57
N ASN A 214 2.25 -1.44 -27.51
CA ASN A 214 2.59 -0.36 -28.46
C ASN A 214 4.07 0.05 -28.35
N LYS A 215 4.65 0.03 -27.16
CA LYS A 215 6.06 0.39 -26.96
C LYS A 215 7.03 -0.72 -27.39
N PHE A 216 6.58 -1.98 -27.38
CA PHE A 216 7.39 -3.15 -27.70
C PHE A 216 6.72 -4.06 -28.75
N PRO A 217 6.47 -3.57 -29.98
CA PRO A 217 5.70 -4.32 -30.99
C PRO A 217 6.38 -5.61 -31.44
N LYS A 218 7.72 -5.69 -31.34
CA LYS A 218 8.50 -6.91 -31.62
C LYS A 218 8.34 -8.00 -30.54
N PHE A 219 7.78 -7.65 -29.38
CA PHE A 219 7.45 -8.57 -28.31
C PHE A 219 5.94 -8.84 -28.40
N ASN A 220 5.57 -9.78 -29.29
CA ASN A 220 4.17 -10.09 -29.55
C ASN A 220 3.40 -10.45 -28.27
N GLN A 221 2.08 -10.29 -28.30
CA GLN A 221 1.22 -10.49 -27.12
C GLN A 221 1.38 -11.88 -26.49
N GLU A 222 1.57 -12.91 -27.32
CA GLU A 222 1.81 -14.30 -26.91
C GLU A 222 3.07 -14.48 -26.04
N LYS A 223 4.09 -13.62 -26.21
CA LYS A 223 5.28 -13.63 -25.34
C LYS A 223 5.13 -12.66 -24.17
N LEU A 224 4.44 -11.53 -24.38
CA LEU A 224 4.29 -10.49 -23.35
C LEU A 224 3.45 -10.95 -22.17
N VAL A 225 2.28 -11.54 -22.42
CA VAL A 225 1.34 -11.92 -21.37
C VAL A 225 1.93 -12.98 -20.44
N PRO A 226 2.56 -14.08 -20.94
CA PRO A 226 3.23 -15.04 -20.06
C PRO A 226 4.37 -14.43 -19.26
N PHE A 227 5.15 -13.51 -19.86
CA PHE A 227 6.20 -12.80 -19.13
C PHE A 227 5.62 -11.97 -17.98
N LEU A 228 4.60 -11.15 -18.24
CA LEU A 228 3.96 -10.34 -17.20
C LEU A 228 3.33 -11.22 -16.12
N SER A 229 2.63 -12.30 -16.49
CA SER A 229 2.06 -13.27 -15.54
C SER A 229 3.14 -13.87 -14.64
N MET A 230 4.23 -14.37 -15.21
CA MET A 230 5.35 -14.91 -14.44
C MET A 230 5.91 -13.88 -13.44
N MET A 231 6.02 -12.60 -13.84
CA MET A 231 6.52 -11.55 -12.95
C MET A 231 5.53 -11.22 -11.82
N VAL A 232 4.21 -11.31 -12.09
CA VAL A 232 3.16 -11.18 -11.07
C VAL A 232 3.13 -12.36 -10.10
N ASP A 233 3.34 -13.58 -10.61
CA ASP A 233 3.40 -14.79 -9.80
C ASP A 233 4.58 -14.76 -8.84
N LYS A 234 5.74 -14.32 -9.33
CA LYS A 234 6.96 -14.08 -8.53
C LYS A 234 6.89 -12.86 -7.61
N LYS A 235 5.76 -12.13 -7.58
CA LYS A 235 5.58 -10.89 -6.78
C LYS A 235 6.59 -9.80 -7.13
N LEU A 236 7.09 -9.79 -8.36
CA LEU A 236 7.97 -8.73 -8.89
C LEU A 236 7.18 -7.62 -9.58
N MET A 237 5.94 -7.91 -9.98
CA MET A 237 4.97 -6.96 -10.52
C MET A 237 3.61 -7.14 -9.84
N PHE A 238 2.82 -6.08 -9.82
CA PHE A 238 1.41 -6.11 -9.48
C PHE A 238 0.57 -5.86 -10.73
N GLU A 239 -0.56 -6.55 -10.82
CA GLU A 239 -1.54 -6.37 -11.88
C GLU A 239 -2.88 -5.99 -11.28
N GLU A 240 -3.55 -5.02 -11.89
CA GLU A 240 -4.93 -4.67 -11.59
C GLU A 240 -5.64 -4.19 -12.85
N ASN A 241 -6.70 -4.89 -13.27
CA ASN A 241 -7.55 -4.51 -14.40
C ASN A 241 -6.74 -4.25 -15.70
N GLY A 242 -5.74 -5.10 -15.99
CA GLY A 242 -4.87 -4.97 -17.16
C GLY A 242 -3.81 -3.86 -17.06
N GLN A 243 -3.65 -3.25 -15.88
CA GLN A 243 -2.56 -2.33 -15.55
C GLN A 243 -1.45 -3.10 -14.85
N TYR A 244 -0.20 -2.81 -15.18
CA TYR A 244 0.97 -3.50 -14.63
C TYR A 244 1.95 -2.52 -13.99
N LEU A 245 2.39 -2.83 -12.78
CA LEU A 245 3.35 -2.04 -12.00
C LEU A 245 4.52 -2.93 -11.56
N SER A 246 5.75 -2.54 -11.87
CA SER A 246 6.93 -3.16 -11.28
C SER A 246 7.14 -2.69 -9.84
N LEU A 247 7.47 -3.63 -8.95
CA LEU A 247 7.47 -3.39 -7.51
C LEU A 247 8.85 -3.11 -6.92
N ALA A 248 9.93 -3.54 -7.59
CA ALA A 248 11.28 -3.29 -7.10
C ALA A 248 11.63 -1.80 -7.14
N VAL A 249 12.26 -1.32 -6.07
CA VAL A 249 12.78 0.07 -6.01
C VAL A 249 14.24 0.12 -6.40
N ARG A 250 14.71 1.25 -6.94
CA ARG A 250 16.12 1.39 -7.29
C ARG A 250 16.98 1.34 -6.03
N MET A 251 17.97 0.45 -6.00
CA MET A 251 18.99 0.49 -4.95
C MET A 251 19.79 1.79 -5.09
N ARG A 252 19.65 2.70 -4.14
CA ARG A 252 20.51 3.87 -4.02
C ARG A 252 21.68 3.48 -3.13
N TYR A 253 22.90 3.70 -3.61
CA TYR A 253 24.04 3.72 -2.71
C TYR A 253 23.84 4.92 -1.80
N MET A 254 23.70 4.70 -0.50
CA MET A 254 23.88 5.79 0.45
C MET A 254 25.30 6.30 0.20
N ARG A 255 25.44 7.55 -0.27
CA ARG A 255 26.72 8.24 -0.12
C ARG A 255 26.96 8.22 1.38
N GLY A 256 27.98 7.50 1.83
CA GLY A 256 28.39 7.57 3.23
C GLY A 256 28.47 9.04 3.59
N SER A 257 27.78 9.43 4.66
CA SER A 257 28.16 10.62 5.41
C SER A 257 29.67 10.53 5.58
N GLY A 258 30.40 11.41 4.89
CA GLY A 258 31.85 11.37 4.85
C GLY A 258 32.35 11.27 6.28
N VAL A 259 33.03 10.17 6.58
CA VAL A 259 33.93 10.11 7.72
C VAL A 259 34.90 11.26 7.49
N GLN A 260 34.77 12.30 8.31
CA GLN A 260 35.75 13.37 8.41
C GLN A 260 37.10 12.70 8.52
N GLY A 261 37.97 12.95 7.55
CA GLY A 261 39.31 12.39 7.52
C GLY A 261 39.98 12.64 8.86
N PHE A 262 40.48 11.57 9.47
CA PHE A 262 41.50 11.68 10.49
C PHE A 262 42.65 12.48 9.87
N LYS A 263 42.85 13.71 10.35
CA LYS A 263 44.12 14.39 10.19
C LYS A 263 45.15 13.57 10.94
N VAL A 264 46.10 13.04 10.20
CA VAL A 264 47.38 12.60 10.76
C VAL A 264 48.19 13.88 10.90
N GLU A 265 48.47 14.27 12.14
CA GLU A 265 49.67 15.05 12.49
C GLU A 265 50.78 14.05 12.83
#